data_AF-D9VXE7-F1
#
_entry.id   AF-D9VXE7-F1
#
_cell.length_a   1.000
_cell.length_b   1.000
_cell.length_c   1.000
_cell.angle_alpha   90.00
_cell.angle_beta   90.00
_cell.angle_gamma   90.00
#
_symmetry.space_group_name_H-M   'P 1'
#
loop_
_entity.id
_entity.type
_entity.pdbx_description
1 polymer ?
#
loop_
_entity_poly.entity_id
_entity_poly.type
_entity_poly.pdbx_seq_one_letter_code
_entity_poly.pdbx_strand_id
1 'polypeptide(L)'
;MRVMLRAHMDTAATNEGITTGGLPQAMKSLMDKVKPEAAYFGLHEGVRSCWIVFDLQDSAQMPSLTWDLFHEFNAEIEVAPVMTGEDLAKALGALRSS
;
A
#
# COMPACT_ATOMS: atom_id res chain seq x y z
N MET A 1 -13.89 0.00 -0.65
CA MET A 1 -13.51 -1.23 0.09
C MET A 1 -12.17 -0.99 0.77
N ARG A 2 -12.08 -1.22 2.09
CA ARG A 2 -10.80 -1.12 2.81
C ARG A 2 -9.82 -2.18 2.31
N VAL A 3 -8.65 -1.74 1.86
CA VAL A 3 -7.56 -2.60 1.42
C VAL A 3 -6.26 -2.18 2.08
N MET A 4 -5.34 -3.13 2.20
CA MET A 4 -3.94 -2.86 2.51
C MET A 4 -3.13 -3.12 1.25
N LEU A 5 -2.37 -2.12 0.81
CA LEU A 5 -1.32 -2.26 -0.17
C LEU A 5 0.01 -2.45 0.57
N ARG A 6 0.73 -3.50 0.22
CA ARG A 6 2.13 -3.71 0.61
C ARG A 6 3.00 -3.54 -0.63
N ALA A 7 4.02 -2.69 -0.56
CA ALA A 7 5.02 -2.57 -1.61
C ALA A 7 6.40 -2.92 -1.06
N HIS A 8 7.08 -3.85 -1.73
CA HIS A 8 8.43 -4.28 -1.45
C HIS A 8 9.32 -3.84 -2.62
N MET A 9 10.20 -2.86 -2.39
CA MET A 9 10.85 -2.12 -3.47
C MET A 9 12.30 -2.56 -3.69
N ASP A 10 12.75 -2.49 -4.94
CA ASP A 10 14.15 -2.77 -5.27
C ASP A 10 15.08 -1.73 -4.64
N THR A 11 16.19 -2.19 -4.06
CA THR A 11 17.10 -1.34 -3.30
C THR A 11 17.89 -0.38 -4.20
N ALA A 12 18.34 -0.83 -5.37
CA ALA A 12 19.11 0.01 -6.28
C ALA A 12 18.23 1.12 -6.87
N ALA A 13 17.05 0.76 -7.37
CA ALA A 13 16.08 1.69 -7.94
C ALA A 13 15.63 2.74 -6.90
N THR A 14 15.35 2.32 -5.67
CA THR A 14 14.99 3.27 -4.61
C THR A 14 16.16 4.13 -4.11
N ASN A 15 17.43 3.71 -4.27
CA ASN A 15 18.59 4.57 -3.99
C ASN A 15 18.72 5.68 -5.02
N GLU A 16 18.61 5.33 -6.30
CA GLU A 16 18.58 6.29 -7.38
C GLU A 16 17.39 7.25 -7.22
N GLY A 17 16.18 6.71 -6.98
CA GLY A 17 14.97 7.49 -6.76
C GLY A 17 15.03 8.46 -5.57
N ILE A 18 15.81 8.15 -4.52
CA ILE A 18 16.07 9.13 -3.45
C ILE A 18 17.01 10.24 -3.94
N THR A 19 18.07 9.87 -4.66
CA THR A 19 19.08 10.82 -5.15
C THR A 19 18.48 11.79 -6.16
N THR A 20 17.60 11.30 -7.04
CA THR A 20 16.92 12.09 -8.07
C THR A 20 15.64 12.78 -7.56
N GLY A 21 15.12 12.38 -6.40
CA GLY A 21 13.87 12.89 -5.84
C GLY A 21 12.59 12.19 -6.36
N GLY A 22 12.72 11.20 -7.24
CA GLY A 22 11.60 10.41 -7.77
C GLY A 22 10.82 9.68 -6.66
N LEU A 23 11.50 9.01 -5.72
CA LEU A 23 10.83 8.27 -4.65
C LEU A 23 9.98 9.18 -3.72
N PRO A 24 10.50 10.30 -3.19
CA PRO A 24 9.68 11.26 -2.45
C PRO A 24 8.46 11.76 -3.24
N GLN A 25 8.62 12.06 -4.53
CA GLN A 25 7.54 12.56 -5.37
C GLN A 25 6.46 11.50 -5.61
N ALA A 26 6.86 10.26 -5.92
CA ALA A 26 5.95 9.14 -6.11
C ALA A 26 5.17 8.82 -4.83
N MET A 27 5.85 8.78 -3.68
CA MET A 27 5.19 8.60 -2.38
C MET A 27 4.20 9.71 -2.09
N LYS A 28 4.57 10.98 -2.31
CA LYS A 28 3.65 12.12 -2.13
C LYS A 28 2.42 12.00 -3.03
N SER A 29 2.62 11.73 -4.31
CA SER A 29 1.53 11.53 -5.28
C SER A 29 0.58 10.40 -4.84
N LEU A 30 1.12 9.28 -4.35
CA LEU A 30 0.33 8.17 -3.85
C LEU A 30 -0.49 8.57 -2.61
N MET A 31 0.14 9.20 -1.62
CA MET A 31 -0.55 9.66 -0.39
C MET A 31 -1.66 10.67 -0.70
N ASP A 32 -1.41 11.61 -1.61
CA ASP A 32 -2.38 12.63 -2.03
C ASP A 32 -3.59 11.99 -2.74
N LYS A 33 -3.36 10.93 -3.54
CA LYS A 33 -4.42 10.18 -4.25
C LYS A 33 -5.26 9.33 -3.31
N VAL A 34 -4.63 8.52 -2.45
CA VAL A 34 -5.34 7.49 -1.66
C VAL A 34 -5.83 7.98 -0.31
N LYS A 35 -5.22 9.03 0.25
CA LYS A 35 -5.55 9.60 1.57
C LYS A 35 -5.72 8.50 2.63
N PRO A 36 -4.62 7.79 2.96
CA PRO A 36 -4.73 6.55 3.72
C PRO A 36 -5.22 6.78 5.15
N GLU A 37 -5.91 5.78 5.68
CA GLU A 37 -6.25 5.68 7.09
C GLU A 37 -4.99 5.47 7.94
N ALA A 38 -4.05 4.67 7.42
CA ALA A 38 -2.76 4.46 8.03
C ALA A 38 -1.70 4.16 6.94
N ALA A 39 -0.50 4.68 7.13
CA ALA A 39 0.65 4.37 6.31
C ALA A 39 1.86 4.09 7.21
N TYR A 40 2.46 2.92 7.00
CA TYR A 40 3.65 2.48 7.73
C TYR A 40 4.79 2.29 6.73
N PHE A 41 5.97 2.73 7.12
CA PHE A 41 7.19 2.64 6.31
C PHE A 41 8.24 1.94 7.16
N GLY A 42 8.93 0.98 6.55
CA GLY A 42 9.90 0.18 7.28
C GLY A 42 10.62 -0.78 6.36
N LEU A 43 11.16 -1.84 6.97
CA LEU A 43 11.82 -2.91 6.26
C LEU A 43 10.92 -4.14 6.24
N HIS A 44 10.80 -4.76 5.08
CA HIS A 44 10.30 -6.12 4.92
C HIS A 44 11.40 -6.90 4.22
N GLU A 45 11.79 -8.06 4.77
CA GLU A 45 12.85 -8.90 4.20
C GLU A 45 14.17 -8.14 3.90
N GLY A 46 14.47 -7.12 4.72
CA GLY A 46 15.71 -6.35 4.63
C GLY A 46 15.71 -5.20 3.62
N VAL A 47 14.61 -4.95 2.90
CA VAL A 47 14.52 -3.84 1.92
C VAL A 47 13.43 -2.83 2.26
N ARG A 48 13.52 -1.63 1.67
CA ARG A 48 12.54 -0.55 1.85
C ARG A 48 11.16 -1.01 1.41
N SER A 49 10.21 -0.90 2.32
CA SER A 49 8.84 -1.34 2.11
C SER A 49 7.84 -0.40 2.76
N CYS A 50 6.60 -0.43 2.29
CA CYS A 50 5.50 0.28 2.91
C CYS A 50 4.23 -0.57 2.97
N TRP A 51 3.37 -0.23 3.94
CA TRP A 51 2.03 -0.77 4.12
C TRP A 51 1.07 0.41 4.22
N ILE A 52 0.13 0.48 3.28
CA ILE A 52 -0.78 1.62 3.14
C ILE A 52 -2.20 1.07 3.18
N VAL A 53 -2.96 1.46 4.20
CA VAL A 53 -4.37 1.08 4.36
C VAL A 53 -5.24 2.24 3.89
N PHE A 54 -6.09 1.99 2.90
CA PHE A 54 -6.97 3.01 2.32
C PHE A 54 -8.26 2.41 1.78
N ASP A 55 -9.22 3.27 1.47
CA ASP A 55 -10.51 2.87 0.89
C ASP A 55 -10.47 2.91 -0.65
N LEU A 56 -10.39 1.73 -1.27
CA LEU A 56 -10.40 1.58 -2.72
C LEU A 56 -11.84 1.69 -3.25
N GLN A 57 -12.15 2.74 -4.00
CA GLN A 57 -13.50 2.99 -4.52
C GLN A 57 -13.82 2.10 -5.73
N ASP A 58 -12.86 1.96 -6.65
CA ASP A 58 -13.00 1.17 -7.86
C ASP A 58 -11.71 0.40 -8.12
N SER A 59 -11.82 -0.91 -8.35
CA SER A 59 -10.71 -1.77 -8.74
C SER A 59 -9.96 -1.28 -9.99
N ALA A 60 -10.62 -0.54 -10.89
CA ALA A 60 -9.99 0.04 -12.08
C ALA A 60 -8.92 1.10 -11.75
N GLN A 61 -8.92 1.64 -10.53
CA GLN A 61 -7.90 2.60 -10.08
C GLN A 61 -6.55 1.93 -9.81
N MET A 62 -6.53 0.61 -9.60
CA MET A 62 -5.34 -0.14 -9.18
C MET A 62 -4.09 0.15 -10.04
N PRO A 63 -4.12 0.03 -11.39
CA PRO A 63 -2.94 0.31 -12.20
C PRO A 63 -2.40 1.73 -11.97
N SER A 64 -3.28 2.73 -11.84
CA SER A 64 -2.88 4.14 -11.66
C SER A 64 -2.29 4.46 -10.28
N LEU A 65 -2.60 3.64 -9.27
CA LEU A 65 -2.08 3.77 -7.91
C LEU A 65 -0.73 3.07 -7.76
N THR A 66 -0.53 1.96 -8.48
CA THR A 66 0.68 1.14 -8.39
C THR A 66 1.70 1.43 -9.49
N TRP A 67 1.33 2.18 -10.53
CA TRP A 67 2.15 2.40 -11.73
C TRP A 67 3.57 2.86 -11.40
N ASP A 68 3.73 3.97 -10.69
CA ASP A 68 5.05 4.54 -10.38
C ASP A 68 5.89 3.56 -9.55
N LEU A 69 5.24 2.79 -8.67
CA LEU A 69 5.92 1.79 -7.84
C LEU A 69 6.49 0.63 -8.67
N PHE A 70 5.71 0.13 -9.63
CA PHE A 70 6.20 -0.87 -10.58
C PHE A 70 7.25 -0.30 -11.53
N HIS A 71 6.96 0.86 -12.11
CA HIS A 71 7.72 1.42 -13.22
C HIS A 71 9.06 2.01 -12.79
N GLU A 72 9.09 2.77 -11.69
CA GLU A 72 10.30 3.47 -11.24
C GLU A 72 11.09 2.66 -10.20
N PHE A 73 10.42 1.84 -9.38
CA PHE A 73 11.05 1.19 -8.23
C PHE A 73 11.06 -0.34 -8.29
N ASN A 74 10.65 -0.93 -9.41
CA ASN A 74 10.55 -2.38 -9.61
C ASN A 74 9.86 -3.08 -8.42
N ALA A 75 8.82 -2.45 -7.87
CA ALA A 75 8.22 -2.93 -6.64
C ALA A 75 7.43 -4.23 -6.86
N GLU A 76 7.54 -5.16 -5.92
CA GLU A 76 6.58 -6.25 -5.75
C GLU A 76 5.43 -5.75 -4.88
N ILE A 77 4.20 -5.86 -5.38
CA ILE A 77 3.03 -5.26 -4.75
C ILE A 77 1.96 -6.31 -4.48
N GLU A 78 1.48 -6.33 -3.25
CA GLU A 78 0.31 -7.10 -2.83
C GLU A 78 -0.79 -6.14 -2.39
N VAL A 79 -2.03 -6.41 -2.80
CA VAL A 79 -3.20 -5.69 -2.31
C VAL A 79 -4.24 -6.69 -1.84
N ALA A 80 -4.64 -6.58 -0.58
CA ALA A 80 -5.63 -7.46 0.03
C ALA A 80 -6.71 -6.63 0.73
N PRO A 81 -8.00 -7.05 0.67
CA PRO A 81 -9.02 -6.54 1.58
C PRO A 81 -8.59 -6.80 3.03
N VAL A 82 -8.74 -5.80 3.89
CA VAL A 82 -8.42 -5.93 5.32
C VAL A 82 -9.55 -5.38 6.18
N MET A 83 -9.62 -5.87 7.41
CA MET A 83 -10.63 -5.51 8.39
C MET A 83 -9.98 -4.90 9.63
N THR A 84 -10.65 -3.95 10.26
CA THR A 84 -10.25 -3.44 11.57
C THR A 84 -10.58 -4.47 12.65
N GLY A 85 -10.11 -4.23 13.89
CA GLY A 85 -10.51 -5.05 15.03
C GLY A 85 -12.02 -5.03 15.28
N GLU A 86 -12.68 -3.89 15.04
CA GLU A 86 -14.14 -3.75 15.16
C GLU A 86 -14.88 -4.56 14.10
N ASP A 87 -14.42 -4.49 12.85
CA ASP A 87 -14.97 -5.26 11.73
C ASP A 87 -14.83 -6.77 11.99
N LEU A 88 -13.68 -7.22 12.51
CA LEU A 88 -13.43 -8.60 12.89
C LEU A 88 -14.39 -9.06 14.00
N ALA A 89 -14.55 -8.26 15.07
CA ALA A 89 -15.45 -8.60 16.18
C ALA A 89 -16.90 -8.75 15.71
N LYS A 90 -17.35 -7.86 14.81
CA LYS A 90 -18.68 -7.94 14.17
C LYS A 90 -18.84 -9.21 13.34
N ALA A 91 -17.85 -9.54 12.50
CA ALA A 91 -17.87 -10.73 11.66
C ALA A 91 -17.93 -12.03 12.50
N LEU A 92 -17.11 -12.13 13.54
CA LEU A 92 -17.11 -13.29 14.44
C LEU A 92 -18.41 -13.44 15.24
N GLY A 93 -19.04 -12.32 15.64
CA GLY A 93 -20.35 -12.34 16.29
C GLY A 93 -21.45 -12.92 15.40
N ALA A 94 -21.45 -12.58 14.11
CA ALA A 94 -22.40 -13.12 13.14
C ALA A 94 -22.22 -14.64 12.93
N LEU A 95 -20.98 -15.13 12.85
CA LEU A 95 -20.68 -16.56 12.68
C LEU A 95 -21.09 -17.43 13.87
N ARG A 96 -21.10 -16.89 15.09
CA ARG A 96 -21.60 -17.64 16.27
C ARG A 96 -23.12 -17.74 16.31
N SER A 97 -23.81 -16.90 15.53
CA SER A 97 -25.26 -16.79 15.51
C SER A 97 -25.90 -17.56 14.33
N SER A 98 -25.07 -18.18 13.47
CA SER A 98 -25.46 -19.06 12.35
C SER A 98 -25.30 -20.52 12.73
#